data_AF-A0A0S8KHG2-F1
#
_entry.id   AF-A0A0S8KHG2-F1
#
_cell.length_a   1.000
_cell.length_b   1.000
_cell.length_c   1.000
_cell.angle_alpha   90.00
_cell.angle_beta   90.00
_cell.angle_gamma   90.00
#
_symmetry.space_group_name_H-M   'P 1'
#
loop_
_entity.id
_entity.type
_entity.pdbx_description
1 polymer ?
#
loop_
_entity_poly.entity_id
_entity_poly.type
_entity_poly.pdbx_seq_one_letter_code
_entity_poly.pdbx_strand_id
1 'polypeptide(L)'
;MNSKLVTFKFTIRYSILVTMGLFVCSGAAAEDFVPFVIPARPNPDSPIAYPSSPPIKTDSDRLVASGSHFYRGGHRVRLWGVNLSFGANLPKHEDARYIAARLAAAGVNTVRCHHMDTARWPRGLWNTKDGKSIAPEALDRLDYFIDQLAHHGICVNINLHVGRVHSQFLGSPKTNRQYDKIFNIFTPALIDAQKKYASELLTHVNQYRKVRYADDPAVAIVEITNENSFFMWGSEQTLRTLPPYYANILQNKFNTWLRKRYGSTEKLREAWGEGAQPLGKNLLANGNFRTMAPRRSAPENWHLEQHSGCKASV
;
A
#
# COMPACT_ATOMS: atom_id res chain seq x y z
N MET A 1 70.89 -34.46 8.46
CA MET A 1 72.09 -35.01 9.11
C MET A 1 72.38 -34.14 10.33
N ASN A 2 72.35 -34.72 11.53
CA ASN A 2 73.03 -34.34 12.80
C ASN A 2 73.45 -32.86 12.99
N SER A 3 73.19 -32.14 14.08
CA SER A 3 73.12 -32.55 15.49
C SER A 3 72.92 -31.34 16.41
N LYS A 4 72.22 -31.58 17.53
CA LYS A 4 72.43 -31.08 18.91
C LYS A 4 72.25 -29.58 19.26
N LEU A 5 71.21 -29.38 20.07
CA LEU A 5 71.01 -28.34 21.08
C LEU A 5 72.26 -28.06 21.94
N VAL A 6 72.43 -26.79 22.32
CA VAL A 6 72.96 -26.39 23.63
C VAL A 6 71.88 -25.57 24.32
N THR A 7 71.43 -26.05 25.49
CA THR A 7 70.42 -25.42 26.34
C THR A 7 71.12 -24.56 27.39
N PHE A 8 70.71 -23.30 27.55
CA PHE A 8 70.89 -22.59 28.82
C PHE A 8 69.55 -22.58 29.57
N LYS A 9 69.58 -23.22 30.75
CA LYS A 9 68.51 -23.19 31.74
C LYS A 9 68.49 -21.81 32.40
N PHE A 10 67.34 -21.15 32.39
CA PHE A 10 66.96 -20.31 33.53
C PHE A 10 65.71 -20.90 34.16
N THR A 11 65.92 -21.44 35.35
CA THR A 11 64.89 -21.89 36.27
C THR A 11 64.45 -20.70 37.09
N ILE A 12 63.22 -20.24 36.90
CA ILE A 12 62.49 -19.60 37.98
C ILE A 12 61.20 -20.39 38.16
N ARG A 13 61.21 -21.13 39.26
CA ARG A 13 60.07 -21.76 39.91
C ARG A 13 59.02 -20.68 40.18
N TYR A 14 57.75 -20.98 40.01
CA TYR A 14 56.79 -21.07 41.13
C TYR A 14 55.45 -21.56 40.60
N SER A 15 55.07 -22.74 41.10
CA SER A 15 53.71 -23.14 41.44
C SER A 15 52.59 -22.88 40.42
N ILE A 16 52.31 -23.89 39.60
CA ILE A 16 50.99 -24.05 38.99
C ILE A 16 50.02 -24.42 40.12
N LEU A 17 49.35 -23.42 40.68
CA LEU A 17 48.04 -23.63 41.30
C LEU A 17 47.07 -23.83 40.14
N VAL A 18 46.67 -25.09 39.90
CA VAL A 18 45.52 -25.39 39.04
C VAL A 18 44.29 -24.92 39.81
N THR A 19 43.96 -23.63 39.70
CA THR A 19 42.64 -23.16 40.09
C THR A 19 41.70 -23.63 38.98
N MET A 20 41.01 -24.72 39.24
CA MET A 20 39.89 -25.20 38.43
C MET A 20 38.82 -24.12 38.48
N GLY A 21 38.91 -23.15 37.56
CA GLY A 21 37.90 -22.14 37.33
C GLY A 21 36.65 -22.86 36.86
N LEU A 22 35.76 -23.18 37.80
CA LEU A 22 34.37 -23.43 37.52
C LEU A 22 33.88 -22.18 36.79
N PHE A 23 33.78 -22.26 35.47
CA PHE A 23 32.90 -21.43 34.69
C PHE A 23 31.51 -21.64 35.30
N VAL A 24 31.14 -20.79 36.26
CA VAL A 24 29.75 -20.50 36.52
C VAL A 24 29.31 -19.80 35.25
N CYS A 25 28.90 -20.59 34.26
CA CYS A 25 27.91 -20.13 33.31
C CYS A 25 26.75 -19.67 34.18
N SER A 26 26.69 -18.36 34.46
CA SER A 26 25.45 -17.71 34.84
C SER A 26 24.52 -18.07 33.70
N GLY A 27 23.70 -19.10 33.90
CA GLY A 27 22.61 -19.38 33.00
C GLY A 27 21.90 -18.05 32.88
N ALA A 28 21.86 -17.48 31.68
CA ALA A 28 20.90 -16.44 31.40
C ALA A 28 19.57 -17.10 31.68
N ALA A 29 19.04 -16.88 32.89
CA ALA A 29 17.66 -17.18 33.18
C ALA A 29 16.92 -16.43 32.08
N ALA A 30 16.22 -17.16 31.22
CA ALA A 30 15.32 -16.54 30.28
C ALA A 30 14.47 -15.59 31.13
N GLU A 31 14.46 -14.29 30.79
CA GLU A 31 13.58 -13.35 31.47
C GLU A 31 12.19 -13.96 31.45
N ASP A 32 11.58 -14.11 32.63
CA ASP A 32 10.21 -14.56 32.72
C ASP A 32 9.36 -13.62 31.86
N PHE A 33 8.66 -14.18 30.86
CA PHE A 33 7.75 -13.39 30.04
C PHE A 33 6.69 -12.76 30.96
N VAL A 34 6.80 -11.47 31.20
CA VAL A 34 5.77 -10.72 31.91
C VAL A 34 4.60 -10.45 30.95
N PRO A 35 3.34 -10.54 31.41
CA PRO A 35 2.20 -10.17 30.58
C PRO A 35 2.33 -8.71 30.11
N PHE A 36 2.54 -8.53 28.81
CA PHE A 36 2.50 -7.21 28.18
C PHE A 36 1.04 -6.83 27.90
N VAL A 37 0.43 -6.09 28.83
CA VAL A 37 -0.96 -5.64 28.73
C VAL A 37 -1.00 -4.19 28.24
N ILE A 38 -1.62 -3.97 27.08
CA ILE A 38 -1.92 -2.62 26.59
C ILE A 38 -3.18 -2.12 27.33
N PRO A 39 -3.09 -1.11 28.21
CA PRO A 39 -4.23 -0.66 29.00
C PRO A 39 -5.42 -0.27 28.13
N ALA A 40 -6.63 -0.62 28.56
CA ALA A 40 -7.87 -0.24 27.87
C ALA A 40 -8.21 1.26 28.02
N ARG A 41 -7.63 1.92 29.03
CA ARG A 41 -7.71 3.36 29.29
C ARG A 41 -6.31 3.92 29.50
N PRO A 42 -6.08 5.24 29.27
CA PRO A 42 -4.83 5.88 29.65
C PRO A 42 -4.42 5.51 31.08
N ASN A 43 -3.22 4.97 31.24
CA ASN A 43 -2.66 4.60 32.53
C ASN A 43 -1.22 5.15 32.57
N PRO A 44 -0.93 6.20 33.38
CA PRO A 44 0.39 6.80 33.46
C PRO A 44 1.45 5.85 34.04
N ASP A 45 1.04 4.83 34.80
CA ASP A 45 1.94 3.83 35.38
C ASP A 45 2.27 2.70 34.38
N SER A 46 1.71 2.75 33.17
CA SER A 46 1.98 1.76 32.14
C SER A 46 3.39 1.93 31.55
N PRO A 47 4.12 0.84 31.25
CA PRO A 47 5.43 0.91 30.59
C PRO A 47 5.40 1.57 29.20
N ILE A 48 4.22 1.67 28.57
CA ILE A 48 4.02 2.33 27.28
C ILE A 48 3.39 3.73 27.40
N ALA A 49 3.25 4.26 28.62
CA ALA A 49 2.68 5.57 28.83
C ALA A 49 3.54 6.64 28.14
N TYR A 50 2.88 7.47 27.34
CA TYR A 50 3.50 8.58 26.64
C TYR A 50 2.89 9.91 27.13
N PRO A 51 3.71 10.96 27.34
CA PRO A 51 3.19 12.27 27.73
C PRO A 51 2.25 12.84 26.64
N SER A 52 1.25 13.60 27.06
CA SER A 52 0.32 14.23 26.13
C SER A 52 1.04 15.16 25.15
N SER A 53 0.74 15.00 23.85
CA SER A 53 1.14 15.98 22.83
C SER A 53 0.22 17.20 22.88
N PRO A 54 0.71 18.41 22.54
CA PRO A 54 -0.14 19.59 22.49
C PRO A 54 -1.24 19.43 21.42
N PRO A 55 -2.44 19.98 21.65
CA PRO A 55 -3.52 19.93 20.67
C PRO A 55 -3.14 20.58 19.33
N ILE A 56 -3.65 20.05 18.23
CA ILE A 56 -3.58 20.68 16.90
C ILE A 56 -4.81 21.57 16.72
N LYS A 57 -4.63 22.87 16.93
CA LYS A 57 -5.67 23.88 16.73
C LYS A 57 -5.81 24.22 15.25
N THR A 58 -6.91 24.90 14.89
CA THR A 58 -7.17 25.32 13.51
C THR A 58 -6.24 26.42 13.01
N ASP A 59 -5.59 27.14 13.91
CA ASP A 59 -4.56 28.15 13.66
C ASP A 59 -3.12 27.62 13.84
N SER A 60 -2.96 26.32 14.10
CA SER A 60 -1.64 25.71 14.25
C SER A 60 -0.88 25.65 12.92
N ASP A 61 0.45 25.63 13.00
CA ASP A 61 1.28 25.40 11.83
C ASP A 61 0.98 24.04 11.18
N ARG A 62 1.03 24.02 9.85
CA ARG A 62 0.89 22.79 9.08
C ARG A 62 2.12 21.91 9.23
N LEU A 63 1.91 20.61 9.06
CA LEU A 63 3.01 19.67 8.85
C LEU A 63 3.60 19.92 7.46
N VAL A 64 4.90 20.18 7.39
CA VAL A 64 5.62 20.39 6.13
C VAL A 64 6.73 19.36 5.96
N ALA A 65 6.97 18.92 4.73
CA ALA A 65 8.12 18.09 4.40
C ALA A 65 9.29 18.98 3.98
N SER A 66 10.47 18.73 4.55
CA SER A 66 11.71 19.39 4.14
C SER A 66 12.85 18.37 4.16
N GLY A 67 13.44 18.13 2.99
CA GLY A 67 14.38 17.02 2.79
C GLY A 67 13.75 15.68 3.14
N SER A 68 14.39 14.92 4.02
CA SER A 68 13.95 13.60 4.49
C SER A 68 13.11 13.62 5.77
N HIS A 69 12.66 14.80 6.22
CA HIS A 69 12.00 14.97 7.52
C HIS A 69 10.72 15.80 7.43
N PHE A 70 9.87 15.64 8.45
CA PHE A 70 8.70 16.48 8.65
C PHE A 70 8.95 17.52 9.73
N TYR A 71 8.28 18.67 9.63
CA TYR A 71 8.36 19.77 10.57
C TYR A 71 6.99 20.39 10.83
N ARG A 72 6.80 20.97 12.02
CA ARG A 72 5.67 21.81 12.39
C ARG A 72 6.16 22.93 13.30
N GLY A 73 5.86 24.19 12.97
CA GLY A 73 6.32 25.35 13.74
C GLY A 73 7.83 25.38 13.97
N GLY A 74 8.62 24.98 12.96
CA GLY A 74 10.08 24.90 13.05
C GLY A 74 10.63 23.66 13.80
N HIS A 75 9.78 22.88 14.46
CA HIS A 75 10.20 21.68 15.19
C HIS A 75 10.10 20.43 14.32
N ARG A 76 11.13 19.57 14.38
CA ARG A 76 11.14 18.29 13.65
C ARG A 76 10.11 17.33 14.25
N VAL A 77 9.32 16.72 13.39
CA VAL A 77 8.27 15.76 13.74
C VAL A 77 8.62 14.39 13.16
N ARG A 78 8.50 13.35 14.00
CA ARG A 78 8.49 11.95 13.55
C ARG A 78 7.08 11.42 13.65
N LEU A 79 6.52 10.95 12.54
CA LEU A 79 5.20 10.35 12.54
C LEU A 79 5.30 8.90 13.04
N TRP A 80 4.58 8.61 14.12
CA TRP A 80 4.38 7.27 14.67
C TRP A 80 2.89 7.01 14.67
N GLY A 81 2.44 6.16 13.76
CA GLY A 81 1.03 6.09 13.41
C GLY A 81 0.47 4.69 13.23
N VAL A 82 -0.85 4.64 13.21
CA VAL A 82 -1.65 3.41 13.04
C VAL A 82 -2.62 3.55 11.87
N ASN A 83 -3.05 2.41 11.33
CA ASN A 83 -4.16 2.35 10.38
C ASN A 83 -5.47 2.06 11.12
N LEU A 84 -6.51 2.84 10.84
CA LEU A 84 -7.89 2.49 11.17
C LEU A 84 -8.61 2.19 9.85
N SER A 85 -9.31 1.07 9.79
CA SER A 85 -9.90 0.56 8.55
C SER A 85 -11.42 0.49 8.63
N PHE A 86 -12.09 0.80 7.52
CA PHE A 86 -13.55 0.69 7.39
C PHE A 86 -14.28 1.51 8.46
N GLY A 87 -15.22 0.90 9.19
CA GLY A 87 -15.99 1.53 10.26
C GLY A 87 -15.16 1.97 11.47
N ALA A 88 -13.92 1.49 11.62
CA ALA A 88 -13.03 1.96 12.70
C ALA A 88 -12.66 3.45 12.55
N ASN A 89 -12.85 4.03 11.36
CA ASN A 89 -12.71 5.47 11.13
C ASN A 89 -13.92 6.29 11.62
N LEU A 90 -15.02 5.62 11.94
CA LEU A 90 -16.32 6.23 12.20
C LEU A 90 -16.88 5.81 13.58
N PRO A 91 -16.08 5.89 14.66
CA PRO A 91 -16.53 5.51 16.00
C PRO A 91 -17.70 6.37 16.44
N LYS A 92 -18.51 5.88 17.38
CA LYS A 92 -19.48 6.74 18.07
C LYS A 92 -18.74 7.86 18.80
N HIS A 93 -19.42 8.97 19.08
CA HIS A 93 -18.80 10.10 19.79
C HIS A 93 -18.28 9.71 21.18
N GLU A 94 -19.01 8.85 21.90
CA GLU A 94 -18.53 8.33 23.18
C GLU A 94 -17.18 7.61 23.04
N ASP A 95 -17.07 6.72 22.06
CA ASP A 95 -15.88 5.90 21.81
C ASP A 95 -14.72 6.73 21.23
N ALA A 96 -15.02 7.70 20.37
CA ALA A 96 -14.02 8.56 19.72
C ALA A 96 -13.10 9.24 20.73
N ARG A 97 -13.67 9.75 21.84
CA ARG A 97 -12.92 10.36 22.95
C ARG A 97 -11.95 9.37 23.60
N TYR A 98 -12.45 8.18 23.93
CA TYR A 98 -11.65 7.15 24.58
C TYR A 98 -10.55 6.60 23.67
N ILE A 99 -10.87 6.39 22.39
CA ILE A 99 -9.92 5.89 21.39
C ILE A 99 -8.79 6.91 21.18
N ALA A 100 -9.12 8.19 20.97
CA ALA A 100 -8.12 9.24 20.78
C ALA A 100 -7.19 9.38 21.99
N ALA A 101 -7.75 9.42 23.20
CA ALA A 101 -6.97 9.49 24.44
C ALA A 101 -6.05 8.28 24.62
N ARG A 102 -6.54 7.06 24.33
CA ARG A 102 -5.76 5.82 24.44
C ARG A 102 -4.63 5.77 23.41
N LEU A 103 -4.87 6.20 22.18
CA LEU A 103 -3.83 6.28 21.13
C LEU A 103 -2.72 7.24 21.55
N ALA A 104 -3.07 8.44 22.04
CA ALA A 104 -2.09 9.41 22.50
C ALA A 104 -1.30 8.91 23.71
N ALA A 105 -1.96 8.25 24.66
CA ALA A 105 -1.30 7.64 25.82
C ALA A 105 -0.30 6.53 25.43
N ALA A 106 -0.43 5.94 24.23
CA ALA A 106 0.51 4.98 23.66
C ALA A 106 1.54 5.62 22.70
N GLY A 107 1.59 6.96 22.63
CA GLY A 107 2.54 7.72 21.81
C GLY A 107 2.19 7.80 20.33
N VAL A 108 0.98 7.37 19.91
CA VAL A 108 0.51 7.54 18.54
C VAL A 108 0.26 9.02 18.28
N ASN A 109 0.84 9.54 17.19
CA ASN A 109 0.67 10.93 16.79
C ASN A 109 0.15 11.09 15.35
N THR A 110 -0.15 9.99 14.66
CA THR A 110 -0.78 10.00 13.33
C THR A 110 -1.75 8.83 13.16
N VAL A 111 -2.91 9.07 12.56
CA VAL A 111 -3.89 8.03 12.20
C VAL A 111 -4.12 8.07 10.70
N ARG A 112 -4.02 6.91 10.04
CA ARG A 112 -4.38 6.74 8.63
C ARG A 112 -5.80 6.21 8.52
N CYS A 113 -6.69 7.04 7.96
CA CYS A 113 -8.08 6.68 7.73
C CYS A 113 -8.24 5.88 6.45
N HIS A 114 -8.12 4.56 6.60
CA HIS A 114 -8.03 3.61 5.50
C HIS A 114 -9.38 2.96 5.18
N HIS A 115 -9.62 2.64 3.91
CA HIS A 115 -10.85 1.96 3.46
C HIS A 115 -12.19 2.64 3.84
N MET A 116 -12.20 3.90 4.26
CA MET A 116 -13.43 4.63 4.58
C MET A 116 -14.34 4.81 3.34
N ASP A 117 -13.77 4.79 2.14
CA ASP A 117 -14.46 4.87 0.84
C ASP A 117 -14.95 3.51 0.30
N THR A 118 -14.77 2.41 1.04
CA THR A 118 -14.98 1.06 0.46
C THR A 118 -16.41 0.56 0.59
N ALA A 119 -17.06 0.86 1.72
CA ALA A 119 -18.37 0.30 2.05
C ALA A 119 -19.42 1.39 2.29
N ARG A 120 -20.69 0.98 2.23
CA ARG A 120 -21.79 1.80 2.72
C ARG A 120 -21.76 1.88 4.25
N TRP A 121 -22.36 2.93 4.79
CA TRP A 121 -22.67 3.09 6.21
C TRP A 121 -23.36 1.82 6.76
N PRO A 122 -23.02 1.30 7.95
CA PRO A 122 -22.09 1.85 8.94
C PRO A 122 -20.61 1.46 8.78
N ARG A 123 -20.26 0.71 7.73
CA ARG A 123 -18.87 0.24 7.53
C ARG A 123 -17.98 1.22 6.75
N GLY A 124 -18.55 2.30 6.22
CA GLY A 124 -17.83 3.31 5.45
C GLY A 124 -18.71 4.52 5.17
N LEU A 125 -18.23 5.41 4.30
CA LEU A 125 -18.78 6.75 4.09
C LEU A 125 -20.07 6.78 3.27
N TRP A 126 -20.37 5.78 2.46
CA TRP A 126 -21.43 5.91 1.45
C TRP A 126 -22.83 5.68 2.02
N ASN A 127 -23.80 6.45 1.53
CA ASN A 127 -25.20 6.34 1.91
C ASN A 127 -25.74 4.91 1.68
N THR A 128 -26.57 4.42 2.61
CA THR A 128 -27.14 3.07 2.54
C THR A 128 -28.09 2.87 1.38
N LYS A 129 -28.82 3.93 0.98
CA LYS A 129 -29.86 3.91 -0.06
C LYS A 129 -29.25 3.83 -1.46
N ASP A 130 -28.48 4.84 -1.84
CA ASP A 130 -27.94 4.96 -3.20
C ASP A 130 -26.50 4.44 -3.33
N GLY A 131 -25.73 4.45 -2.23
CA GLY A 131 -24.29 4.22 -2.24
C GLY A 131 -23.48 5.24 -3.02
N LYS A 132 -24.04 6.39 -3.40
CA LYS A 132 -23.46 7.45 -4.24
C LYS A 132 -23.11 8.71 -3.46
N SER A 133 -23.96 9.12 -2.53
CA SER A 133 -23.74 10.28 -1.66
C SER A 133 -23.00 9.86 -0.38
N ILE A 134 -22.31 10.79 0.26
CA ILE A 134 -21.74 10.56 1.60
C ILE A 134 -22.89 10.55 2.62
N ALA A 135 -22.93 9.54 3.49
CA ALA A 135 -23.91 9.44 4.56
C ALA A 135 -23.67 10.54 5.59
N PRO A 136 -24.67 11.38 5.94
CA PRO A 136 -24.49 12.47 6.89
C PRO A 136 -23.97 12.01 8.26
N GLU A 137 -24.47 10.90 8.79
CA GLU A 137 -24.02 10.34 10.07
C GLU A 137 -22.57 9.83 9.99
N ALA A 138 -22.15 9.26 8.85
CA ALA A 138 -20.76 8.84 8.68
C ALA A 138 -19.82 10.05 8.72
N LEU A 139 -20.21 11.15 8.05
CA LEU A 139 -19.43 12.37 8.00
C LEU A 139 -19.39 13.08 9.35
N ASP A 140 -20.50 13.11 10.11
CA ASP A 140 -20.55 13.62 11.48
C ASP A 140 -19.59 12.89 12.41
N ARG A 141 -19.58 11.56 12.37
CA ARG A 141 -18.66 10.75 13.20
C ARG A 141 -17.21 10.92 12.79
N LEU A 142 -16.93 11.04 11.49
CA LEU A 142 -15.58 11.35 11.01
C LEU A 142 -15.13 12.73 11.50
N ASP A 143 -15.99 13.75 11.38
CA ASP A 143 -15.72 15.11 11.87
C ASP A 143 -15.37 15.11 13.35
N TYR A 144 -16.21 14.47 14.16
CA TYR A 144 -16.01 14.40 15.60
C TYR A 144 -14.73 13.64 15.95
N PHE A 145 -14.44 12.54 15.25
CA PHE A 145 -13.24 11.78 15.54
C PHE A 145 -11.97 12.54 15.15
N ILE A 146 -11.95 13.26 14.02
CA ILE A 146 -10.84 14.16 13.66
C ILE A 146 -10.63 15.24 14.74
N ASP A 147 -11.72 15.82 15.26
CA ASP A 147 -11.64 16.77 16.37
C ASP A 147 -11.00 16.18 17.62
N GLN A 148 -11.43 14.99 18.04
CA GLN A 148 -10.86 14.32 19.21
C GLN A 148 -9.40 13.90 19.00
N LEU A 149 -9.03 13.43 17.81
CA LEU A 149 -7.64 13.14 17.47
C LEU A 149 -6.78 14.41 17.55
N ALA A 150 -7.26 15.51 16.97
CA ALA A 150 -6.57 16.79 16.98
C ALA A 150 -6.44 17.36 18.41
N HIS A 151 -7.45 17.19 19.27
CA HIS A 151 -7.38 17.56 20.69
C HIS A 151 -6.22 16.87 21.42
N HIS A 152 -5.87 15.66 21.00
CA HIS A 152 -4.77 14.88 21.55
C HIS A 152 -3.45 15.00 20.76
N GLY A 153 -3.33 15.97 19.85
CA GLY A 153 -2.10 16.18 19.09
C GLY A 153 -1.88 15.19 17.93
N ILE A 154 -2.90 14.41 17.58
CA ILE A 154 -2.80 13.35 16.57
C ILE A 154 -3.20 13.90 15.20
N CYS A 155 -2.30 13.76 14.23
CA CYS A 155 -2.54 14.10 12.83
C CYS A 155 -3.39 13.03 12.13
N VAL A 156 -4.12 13.41 11.10
CA VAL A 156 -4.93 12.51 10.29
C VAL A 156 -4.40 12.46 8.86
N ASN A 157 -4.32 11.24 8.33
CA ASN A 157 -4.18 10.96 6.91
C ASN A 157 -5.56 10.56 6.33
N ILE A 158 -5.95 11.21 5.23
CA ILE A 158 -7.21 11.00 4.53
C ILE A 158 -6.95 10.31 3.18
N ASN A 159 -7.56 9.15 2.96
CA ASN A 159 -7.49 8.42 1.68
C ASN A 159 -8.60 8.85 0.70
N LEU A 160 -8.22 9.17 -0.53
CA LEU A 160 -9.15 9.56 -1.60
C LEU A 160 -9.55 8.41 -2.53
N HIS A 161 -8.84 7.28 -2.47
CA HIS A 161 -9.24 6.05 -3.14
C HIS A 161 -8.54 4.83 -2.54
N VAL A 162 -9.30 3.91 -1.96
CA VAL A 162 -8.80 2.62 -1.49
C VAL A 162 -9.59 1.48 -2.09
N GLY A 163 -10.88 1.41 -1.78
CA GLY A 163 -11.73 0.28 -2.13
C GLY A 163 -13.01 0.66 -2.86
N ARG A 164 -13.13 1.92 -3.30
CA ARG A 164 -14.34 2.38 -3.99
C ARG A 164 -14.48 1.75 -5.38
N VAL A 165 -15.70 1.33 -5.71
CA VAL A 165 -16.08 0.78 -7.03
C VAL A 165 -17.02 1.76 -7.74
N HIS A 166 -16.51 2.91 -8.17
CA HIS A 166 -17.31 3.93 -8.86
C HIS A 166 -17.99 3.40 -10.13
N SER A 167 -17.36 2.45 -10.84
CA SER A 167 -17.88 1.82 -12.06
C SER A 167 -19.31 1.29 -11.87
N GLN A 168 -19.57 0.63 -10.74
CA GLN A 168 -20.89 0.09 -10.40
C GLN A 168 -21.95 1.20 -10.28
N PHE A 169 -21.60 2.33 -9.66
CA PHE A 169 -22.54 3.42 -9.40
C PHE A 169 -22.76 4.33 -10.61
N LEU A 170 -21.83 4.31 -11.56
CA LEU A 170 -21.92 5.00 -12.84
C LEU A 170 -22.58 4.16 -13.94
N GLY A 171 -22.91 2.88 -13.67
CA GLY A 171 -23.43 1.96 -14.69
C GLY A 171 -22.40 1.60 -15.75
N SER A 172 -21.11 1.74 -15.44
CA SER A 172 -20.02 1.36 -16.36
C SER A 172 -19.91 -0.17 -16.47
N PRO A 173 -19.34 -0.69 -17.57
CA PRO A 173 -19.09 -2.13 -17.71
C PRO A 173 -18.29 -2.69 -16.54
N LYS A 174 -18.58 -3.92 -16.12
CA LYS A 174 -17.87 -4.55 -14.99
C LYS A 174 -16.36 -4.66 -15.28
N THR A 175 -15.54 -4.28 -14.32
CA THR A 175 -14.08 -4.46 -14.36
C THR A 175 -13.70 -5.93 -14.13
N ASN A 176 -12.52 -6.35 -14.61
CA ASN A 176 -11.94 -7.66 -14.30
C ASN A 176 -11.12 -7.65 -13.00
N ARG A 177 -11.17 -6.56 -12.22
CA ARG A 177 -10.41 -6.35 -10.99
C ARG A 177 -11.25 -5.62 -9.95
N GLN A 178 -11.03 -5.93 -8.68
CA GLN A 178 -11.71 -5.27 -7.56
C GLN A 178 -11.33 -3.79 -7.43
N TYR A 179 -12.21 -3.04 -6.77
CA TYR A 179 -11.97 -1.66 -6.31
C TYR A 179 -11.58 -0.68 -7.41
N ASP A 180 -12.01 -0.95 -8.65
CA ASP A 180 -11.63 -0.19 -9.84
C ASP A 180 -10.12 0.05 -9.99
N LYS A 181 -9.28 -0.76 -9.32
CA LYS A 181 -7.82 -0.62 -9.38
C LYS A 181 -7.36 -0.75 -10.81
N ILE A 182 -6.35 0.03 -11.17
CA ILE A 182 -5.82 0.20 -12.53
C ILE A 182 -6.80 0.94 -13.44
N PHE A 183 -8.09 0.59 -13.44
CA PHE A 183 -9.13 1.22 -14.27
C PHE A 183 -9.31 2.71 -13.98
N ASN A 184 -9.31 3.10 -12.70
CA ASN A 184 -9.45 4.49 -12.29
C ASN A 184 -8.22 5.37 -12.60
N ILE A 185 -7.10 4.79 -13.05
CA ILE A 185 -5.91 5.57 -13.46
C ILE A 185 -6.13 6.22 -14.83
N PHE A 186 -6.88 5.57 -15.73
CA PHE A 186 -6.99 6.00 -17.12
C PHE A 186 -8.43 6.19 -17.62
N THR A 187 -9.45 5.73 -16.91
CA THR A 187 -10.85 5.86 -17.35
C THR A 187 -11.40 7.24 -16.94
N PRO A 188 -11.76 8.13 -17.89
CA PRO A 188 -12.18 9.50 -17.57
C PRO A 188 -13.31 9.57 -16.55
N ALA A 189 -14.38 8.78 -16.74
CA ALA A 189 -15.52 8.78 -15.83
C ALA A 189 -15.17 8.36 -14.39
N LEU A 190 -14.23 7.43 -14.21
CA LEU A 190 -13.77 6.99 -12.89
C LEU A 190 -12.87 8.05 -12.23
N ILE A 191 -12.00 8.69 -13.03
CA ILE A 191 -11.17 9.81 -12.57
C ILE A 191 -12.06 10.97 -12.11
N ASP A 192 -13.09 11.32 -12.89
CA ASP A 192 -14.01 12.41 -12.56
C ASP A 192 -14.84 12.10 -11.32
N ALA A 193 -15.27 10.85 -11.14
CA ALA A 193 -15.95 10.41 -9.93
C ALA A 193 -15.04 10.49 -8.69
N GLN A 194 -13.76 10.10 -8.80
CA GLN A 194 -12.79 10.25 -7.72
C GLN A 194 -12.51 11.73 -7.40
N LYS A 195 -12.37 12.59 -8.42
CA LYS A 195 -12.21 14.03 -8.24
C LYS A 195 -13.43 14.66 -7.55
N LYS A 196 -14.64 14.25 -7.92
CA LYS A 196 -15.88 14.71 -7.28
C LYS A 196 -15.87 14.34 -5.80
N TYR A 197 -15.62 13.08 -5.48
CA TYR A 197 -15.51 12.62 -4.08
C TYR A 197 -14.42 13.38 -3.31
N ALA A 198 -13.23 13.55 -3.89
CA ALA A 198 -12.15 14.29 -3.25
C ALA A 198 -12.52 15.76 -3.00
N SER A 199 -13.19 16.41 -3.95
CA SER A 199 -13.64 17.79 -3.81
C SER A 199 -14.70 17.91 -2.71
N GLU A 200 -15.71 17.04 -2.70
CA GLU A 200 -16.74 17.02 -1.66
C GLU A 200 -16.14 16.83 -0.27
N LEU A 201 -15.26 15.84 -0.10
CA LEU A 201 -14.67 15.54 1.19
C LEU A 201 -13.70 16.63 1.66
N LEU A 202 -12.79 17.12 0.80
CA LEU A 202 -11.76 18.06 1.21
C LEU A 202 -12.29 19.49 1.40
N THR A 203 -13.38 19.85 0.73
CA THR A 203 -14.04 21.16 0.91
C THR A 203 -15.10 21.15 2.01
N HIS A 204 -15.48 19.97 2.52
CA HIS A 204 -16.35 19.84 3.68
C HIS A 204 -15.80 20.60 4.88
N VAL A 205 -16.67 21.35 5.57
CA VAL A 205 -16.34 22.06 6.81
C VAL A 205 -16.62 21.11 7.97
N ASN A 206 -15.57 20.74 8.71
CA ASN A 206 -15.72 19.95 9.91
C ASN A 206 -16.62 20.70 10.90
N GLN A 207 -17.75 20.11 11.30
CA GLN A 207 -18.73 20.82 12.12
C GLN A 207 -18.26 21.10 13.55
N TYR A 208 -17.26 20.40 14.08
CA TYR A 208 -16.72 20.62 15.43
C TYR A 208 -15.56 21.60 15.42
N ARG A 209 -14.73 21.55 14.37
CA ARG A 209 -13.54 22.39 14.21
C ARG A 209 -13.80 23.69 13.45
N LYS A 210 -14.91 23.79 12.71
CA LYS A 210 -15.35 24.96 11.94
C LYS A 210 -14.39 25.40 10.83
N VAL A 211 -13.65 24.45 10.26
CA VAL A 211 -12.68 24.67 9.17
C VAL A 211 -12.85 23.59 8.11
N ARG A 212 -12.53 23.90 6.85
CA ARG A 212 -12.53 22.89 5.78
C ARG A 212 -11.46 21.84 6.04
N TYR A 213 -11.67 20.59 5.65
CA TYR A 213 -10.65 19.55 5.76
C TYR A 213 -9.34 19.95 5.06
N ALA A 214 -9.43 20.58 3.89
CA ALA A 214 -8.26 21.11 3.18
C ALA A 214 -7.53 22.21 3.96
N ASP A 215 -8.24 22.96 4.80
CA ASP A 215 -7.72 24.09 5.57
C ASP A 215 -7.21 23.70 6.96
N ASP A 216 -7.57 22.52 7.46
CA ASP A 216 -7.31 22.06 8.81
C ASP A 216 -5.88 21.52 9.00
N PRO A 217 -5.07 22.09 9.90
CA PRO A 217 -3.73 21.56 10.21
C PRO A 217 -3.72 20.13 10.77
N ALA A 218 -4.84 19.65 11.32
CA ALA A 218 -4.97 18.27 11.80
C ALA A 218 -5.04 17.26 10.64
N VAL A 219 -5.59 17.64 9.48
CA VAL A 219 -5.56 16.83 8.26
C VAL A 219 -4.21 17.05 7.58
N ALA A 220 -3.20 16.32 8.04
CA ALA A 220 -1.81 16.55 7.68
C ALA A 220 -1.40 15.90 6.35
N ILE A 221 -2.06 14.81 5.96
CA ILE A 221 -1.68 14.03 4.77
C ILE A 221 -2.93 13.65 3.99
N VAL A 222 -2.90 13.87 2.67
CA VAL A 222 -3.93 13.39 1.75
C VAL A 222 -3.30 12.36 0.82
N GLU A 223 -3.82 11.13 0.86
CA GLU A 223 -3.37 10.03 0.01
C GLU A 223 -4.30 9.89 -1.19
N ILE A 224 -3.78 10.15 -2.39
CA ILE A 224 -4.57 10.15 -3.63
C ILE A 224 -5.13 8.75 -3.92
N THR A 225 -4.31 7.72 -3.78
CA THR A 225 -4.73 6.34 -4.06
C THR A 225 -3.84 5.36 -3.29
N ASN A 226 -4.44 4.34 -2.68
CA ASN A 226 -3.70 3.24 -2.07
C ASN A 226 -3.23 2.26 -3.15
N GLU A 227 -1.95 1.93 -3.18
CA GLU A 227 -1.38 0.77 -3.89
C GLU A 227 -2.03 0.48 -5.25
N ASN A 228 -1.85 1.41 -6.18
CA ASN A 228 -2.48 1.34 -7.50
C ASN A 228 -1.44 1.55 -8.59
N SER A 229 -1.17 0.51 -9.39
CA SER A 229 -0.05 0.49 -10.32
C SER A 229 -0.32 -0.38 -11.54
N PHE A 230 0.23 0.03 -12.68
CA PHE A 230 0.31 -0.77 -13.90
C PHE A 230 1.37 -1.88 -13.83
N PHE A 231 2.22 -1.90 -12.81
CA PHE A 231 3.42 -2.74 -12.75
C PHE A 231 3.47 -3.69 -11.55
N MET A 232 2.47 -3.68 -10.67
CA MET A 232 2.47 -4.45 -9.43
C MET A 232 1.14 -5.17 -9.22
N TRP A 233 1.11 -6.09 -8.25
CA TRP A 233 -0.11 -6.77 -7.78
C TRP A 233 -0.91 -7.47 -8.88
N GLY A 234 -0.25 -8.18 -9.80
CA GLY A 234 -0.91 -8.90 -10.89
C GLY A 234 -1.52 -7.98 -11.96
N SER A 235 -1.00 -6.76 -12.10
CA SER A 235 -1.41 -5.82 -13.15
C SER A 235 -1.29 -6.41 -14.55
N GLU A 236 -0.29 -7.24 -14.81
CA GLU A 236 -0.06 -7.90 -16.09
C GLU A 236 -1.30 -8.70 -16.54
N GLN A 237 -1.84 -9.56 -15.67
CA GLN A 237 -3.05 -10.32 -15.94
C GLN A 237 -4.27 -9.41 -16.14
N THR A 238 -4.38 -8.36 -15.32
CA THR A 238 -5.47 -7.37 -15.43
C THR A 238 -5.45 -6.68 -16.81
N LEU A 239 -4.26 -6.29 -17.27
CA LEU A 239 -4.07 -5.57 -18.52
C LEU A 239 -4.29 -6.46 -19.74
N ARG A 240 -3.88 -7.73 -19.70
CA ARG A 240 -4.12 -8.68 -20.80
C ARG A 240 -5.60 -8.99 -21.04
N THR A 241 -6.41 -8.91 -19.99
CA THR A 241 -7.82 -9.33 -20.03
C THR A 241 -8.78 -8.16 -19.86
N LEU A 242 -8.35 -6.93 -20.21
CA LEU A 242 -9.18 -5.74 -20.09
C LEU A 242 -10.49 -5.91 -20.87
N PRO A 243 -11.66 -5.61 -20.28
CA PRO A 243 -12.90 -5.56 -21.01
C PRO A 243 -12.84 -4.55 -22.16
N PRO A 244 -13.49 -4.80 -23.31
CA PRO A 244 -13.33 -4.01 -24.53
C PRO A 244 -13.51 -2.49 -24.34
N TYR A 245 -14.48 -2.08 -23.53
CA TYR A 245 -14.71 -0.67 -23.19
C TYR A 245 -13.45 0.00 -22.63
N TYR A 246 -12.79 -0.62 -21.66
CA TYR A 246 -11.60 -0.08 -21.01
C TYR A 246 -10.34 -0.24 -21.87
N ALA A 247 -10.22 -1.38 -22.57
CA ALA A 247 -9.13 -1.63 -23.50
C ALA A 247 -9.05 -0.54 -24.58
N ASN A 248 -10.20 -0.19 -25.17
CA ASN A 248 -10.29 0.86 -26.20
C ASN A 248 -9.81 2.22 -25.67
N ILE A 249 -10.19 2.58 -24.43
CA ILE A 249 -9.74 3.85 -23.81
C ILE A 249 -8.22 3.86 -23.64
N LEU A 250 -7.66 2.80 -23.05
CA LEU A 250 -6.23 2.72 -22.77
C LEU A 250 -5.41 2.67 -24.07
N GLN A 251 -5.84 1.88 -25.06
CA GLN A 251 -5.19 1.78 -26.36
C GLN A 251 -5.20 3.12 -27.10
N ASN A 252 -6.33 3.85 -27.08
CA ASN A 252 -6.40 5.17 -27.70
C ASN A 252 -5.46 6.18 -27.03
N LYS A 253 -5.34 6.16 -25.70
CA LYS A 253 -4.38 6.99 -24.96
C LYS A 253 -2.94 6.63 -25.31
N PHE A 254 -2.62 5.32 -25.36
CA PHE A 254 -1.29 4.85 -25.73
C PHE A 254 -0.93 5.22 -27.17
N ASN A 255 -1.82 5.00 -28.13
CA ASN A 255 -1.62 5.39 -29.53
C ASN A 255 -1.44 6.90 -29.69
N THR A 256 -2.15 7.71 -28.90
CA THR A 256 -1.96 9.17 -28.88
C THR A 256 -0.58 9.54 -28.35
N TRP A 257 -0.12 8.88 -27.29
CA TRP A 257 1.24 9.06 -26.77
C TRP A 257 2.30 8.62 -27.78
N LEU A 258 2.12 7.49 -28.47
CA LEU A 258 3.02 7.00 -29.51
C LEU A 258 3.15 8.01 -30.65
N ARG A 259 2.04 8.56 -31.14
CA ARG A 259 2.05 9.63 -32.16
C ARG A 259 2.79 10.87 -31.68
N LYS A 260 2.57 11.31 -30.44
CA LYS A 260 3.27 12.47 -29.87
C LYS A 260 4.78 12.23 -29.71
N ARG A 261 5.18 11.01 -29.32
CA ARG A 261 6.57 10.67 -29.05
C ARG A 261 7.38 10.39 -30.32
N TYR A 262 6.79 9.70 -31.28
CA TYR A 262 7.49 9.18 -32.46
C TYR A 262 7.07 9.87 -33.76
N GLY A 263 5.94 10.56 -33.80
CA GLY A 263 5.43 11.27 -34.98
C GLY A 263 4.75 10.34 -35.99
N SER A 264 5.40 9.25 -36.41
CA SER A 264 4.86 8.29 -37.36
C SER A 264 5.19 6.83 -36.99
N THR A 265 4.50 5.89 -37.63
CA THR A 265 4.73 4.45 -37.43
C THR A 265 6.12 4.03 -37.91
N GLU A 266 6.67 4.69 -38.93
CA GLU A 266 8.01 4.43 -39.47
C GLU A 266 9.08 4.79 -38.43
N LYS A 267 8.99 5.99 -37.85
CA LYS A 267 9.89 6.44 -36.78
C LYS A 267 9.75 5.60 -35.51
N LEU A 268 8.54 5.16 -35.19
CA LEU A 268 8.31 4.20 -34.10
C LEU A 268 9.05 2.88 -34.37
N ARG A 269 8.92 2.33 -35.59
CA ARG A 269 9.58 1.08 -35.99
C ARG A 269 11.10 1.20 -35.96
N GLU A 270 11.64 2.31 -36.44
CA GLU A 270 13.07 2.61 -36.37
C GLU A 270 13.56 2.64 -34.92
N ALA A 271 12.89 3.40 -34.06
CA ALA A 271 13.27 3.55 -32.66
C ALA A 271 13.15 2.26 -31.83
N TRP A 272 12.23 1.36 -32.17
CA TRP A 272 12.03 0.08 -31.46
C TRP A 272 12.73 -1.10 -32.13
N GLY A 273 13.25 -0.89 -33.34
CA GLY A 273 14.00 -1.89 -34.10
C GLY A 273 15.48 -1.98 -33.70
N GLU A 274 15.94 -1.13 -32.79
CA GLU A 274 17.33 -1.16 -32.31
C GLU A 274 17.64 -2.52 -31.66
N GLY A 275 18.62 -3.24 -32.23
CA GLY A 275 18.97 -4.60 -31.79
C GLY A 275 18.02 -5.71 -32.27
N ALA A 276 16.97 -5.38 -33.03
CA ALA A 276 16.09 -6.39 -33.63
C ALA A 276 16.85 -7.15 -34.72
N GLN A 277 17.04 -8.45 -34.50
CA GLN A 277 17.57 -9.34 -35.53
C GLN A 277 16.42 -9.84 -36.40
N PRO A 278 16.63 -10.01 -37.72
CA PRO A 278 15.68 -10.73 -38.54
C PRO A 278 15.37 -12.09 -37.91
N LEU A 279 14.12 -12.55 -38.02
CA LEU A 279 13.80 -13.94 -37.68
C LEU A 279 14.74 -14.84 -38.50
N GLY A 280 15.50 -15.68 -37.82
CA GLY A 280 16.35 -16.67 -38.47
C GLY A 280 15.51 -17.65 -39.29
N LYS A 281 16.18 -18.49 -40.08
CA LYS A 281 15.52 -19.59 -40.78
C LYS A 281 14.70 -20.40 -39.76
N ASN A 282 13.40 -20.58 -40.04
CA ASN A 282 12.57 -21.46 -39.21
C ASN A 282 13.19 -22.85 -39.25
N LEU A 283 13.69 -23.31 -38.10
CA LEU A 283 14.37 -24.60 -37.96
C LEU A 283 13.38 -25.76 -37.88
N LEU A 284 12.09 -25.47 -37.63
CA LEU A 284 11.05 -26.47 -37.55
C LEU A 284 10.64 -26.91 -38.96
N ALA A 285 10.90 -28.17 -39.28
CA ALA A 285 10.29 -28.82 -40.43
C ALA A 285 8.78 -28.84 -40.26
N ASN A 286 8.03 -28.48 -41.31
CA ASN A 286 6.56 -28.45 -41.28
C ASN A 286 5.97 -27.60 -40.13
N GLY A 287 6.62 -26.50 -39.74
CA GLY A 287 6.17 -25.65 -38.61
C GLY A 287 4.84 -24.91 -38.81
N ASN A 288 4.21 -25.04 -39.97
CA ASN A 288 2.84 -24.56 -40.25
C ASN A 288 1.80 -25.69 -40.21
N PHE A 289 2.23 -26.93 -39.94
CA PHE A 289 1.43 -28.13 -39.80
C PHE A 289 0.63 -28.54 -41.05
N ARG A 290 0.97 -28.01 -42.24
CA ARG A 290 0.17 -28.23 -43.46
C ARG A 290 0.46 -29.56 -44.14
N THR A 291 1.65 -30.14 -43.94
CA THR A 291 2.00 -31.44 -44.53
C THR A 291 1.62 -32.55 -43.58
N MET A 292 0.83 -33.53 -44.03
CA MET A 292 0.37 -34.65 -43.20
C MET A 292 1.25 -35.89 -43.42
N ALA A 293 1.54 -36.63 -42.35
CA ALA A 293 2.32 -37.86 -42.46
C ALA A 293 1.51 -38.97 -43.18
N PRO A 294 2.12 -39.73 -44.11
CA PRO A 294 1.47 -40.88 -44.70
C PRO A 294 1.11 -41.89 -43.61
N ARG A 295 -0.18 -42.24 -43.51
CA ARG A 295 -0.73 -43.22 -42.56
C ARG A 295 -0.69 -42.81 -41.07
N ARG A 296 -0.59 -41.51 -40.77
CA ARG A 296 -0.84 -40.98 -39.41
C ARG A 296 -1.78 -39.78 -39.47
N SER A 297 -2.64 -39.64 -38.46
CA SER A 297 -3.49 -38.46 -38.23
C SER A 297 -2.74 -37.35 -37.50
N ALA A 298 -1.53 -37.03 -37.97
CA ALA A 298 -0.70 -35.95 -37.43
C ALA A 298 0.16 -35.30 -38.54
N PRO A 299 0.53 -34.02 -38.38
CA PRO A 299 1.44 -33.36 -39.31
C PRO A 299 2.80 -34.10 -39.39
N GLU A 300 3.36 -34.18 -40.58
CA GLU A 300 4.65 -34.80 -40.83
C GLU A 300 5.75 -34.12 -40.00
N ASN A 301 6.64 -34.91 -39.38
CA ASN A 301 7.69 -34.46 -38.45
C ASN A 301 7.20 -33.88 -37.12
N TRP A 302 5.92 -34.06 -36.77
CA TRP A 302 5.35 -33.65 -35.49
C TRP A 302 4.73 -34.83 -34.74
N HIS A 303 4.90 -34.82 -33.42
CA HIS A 303 4.22 -35.74 -32.51
C HIS A 303 3.12 -34.97 -31.78
N LEU A 304 1.87 -35.39 -31.98
CA LEU A 304 0.72 -34.79 -31.33
C LEU A 304 0.46 -35.55 -30.03
N GLU A 305 0.78 -34.93 -28.90
CA GLU A 305 0.50 -35.50 -27.58
C GLU A 305 -0.91 -35.10 -27.15
N GLN A 306 -1.72 -36.08 -26.74
CA GLN A 306 -3.06 -35.86 -26.24
C GLN A 306 -3.07 -35.97 -24.70
N HIS A 307 -3.36 -34.86 -24.05
CA HIS A 307 -3.59 -34.83 -22.60
C HIS A 307 -5.09 -34.91 -22.32
N SER A 308 -5.51 -35.98 -21.64
CA SER A 308 -6.91 -36.26 -21.28
C SER A 308 -7.85 -36.28 -22.52
N GLY A 309 -9.01 -35.61 -22.44
CA GLY A 309 -10.02 -35.60 -23.52
C GLY A 309 -9.79 -34.59 -24.64
N CYS A 310 -8.69 -33.85 -24.65
CA CYS A 310 -8.46 -32.79 -25.64
C CYS A 310 -8.15 -33.40 -27.02
N LYS A 311 -8.90 -33.00 -28.05
CA LYS A 311 -8.65 -33.40 -29.44
C LYS A 311 -8.25 -32.18 -30.26
N ALA A 312 -7.12 -32.26 -30.96
CA ALA A 312 -6.78 -31.29 -31.98
C ALA A 312 -7.53 -31.61 -33.28
N SER A 313 -8.14 -30.60 -33.89
CA SER A 313 -8.56 -30.64 -35.30
C SER A 313 -7.48 -29.97 -36.12
N VAL A 314 -6.83 -30.72 -37.00
CA VAL A 314 -5.91 -30.19 -38.02
C VAL A 314 -6.72 -29.84 -39.26
#